data_AF-A0A3D3JE46-F1
#
_entry.id   AF-A0A3D3JE46-F1
#
_cell.length_a   1.000
_cell.length_b   1.000
_cell.length_c   1.000
_cell.angle_alpha   90.00
_cell.angle_beta   90.00
_cell.angle_gamma   90.00
#
_symmetry.space_group_name_H-M   'P 1'
#
loop_
_entity.id
_entity.type
_entity.pdbx_description
1 polymer ?
#
loop_
_entity_poly.entity_id
_entity_poly.type
_entity_poly.pdbx_seq_one_letter_code
_entity_poly.pdbx_strand_id
1 'polypeptide(L)' 'MVAIRKNSCSGCYSAIPSQRIMEMKYNREKIHTCENCGRILCTEDEAVDIDTLVEGNA' A
#
# COMPACT_ATOMS: atom_id res chain seq x y z
N MET A 1 -7.94 1.34 -3.11
CA MET A 1 -6.70 0.55 -2.97
C MET A 1 -5.53 1.52 -3.12
N VAL A 2 -4.58 1.54 -2.18
CA VAL A 2 -3.44 2.46 -2.17
C VAL A 2 -2.19 1.74 -1.67
N ALA A 3 -1.03 2.12 -2.19
CA ALA A 3 0.24 1.53 -1.76
C ALA A 3 0.70 2.07 -0.40
N ILE A 4 1.50 1.29 0.31
CA ILE A 4 2.28 1.78 1.43
C ILE A 4 3.58 2.38 0.89
N ARG A 5 3.89 3.62 1.28
CA ARG A 5 5.15 4.29 0.93
C ARG A 5 5.73 4.91 2.18
N LYS A 6 7.02 4.67 2.47
CA LYS A 6 7.71 5.21 3.66
C LYS A 6 6.89 5.00 4.95
N ASN A 7 6.42 3.77 5.15
CA ASN A 7 5.62 3.38 6.31
C ASN A 7 4.30 4.17 6.48
N SER A 8 3.78 4.76 5.40
CA SER A 8 2.59 5.61 5.42
C SER A 8 1.60 5.23 4.32
N CYS A 9 0.32 5.52 4.56
CA CYS A 9 -0.74 5.34 3.57
C CYS A 9 -0.59 6.38 2.46
N SER A 10 -0.33 5.98 1.20
CA SER A 10 -0.13 6.96 0.12
C SER A 10 -1.37 7.79 -0.23
N GLY A 11 -2.56 7.38 0.23
CA GLY A 11 -3.81 8.10 -0.02
C GLY A 11 -4.17 9.18 0.99
N CYS A 12 -3.75 9.06 2.25
CA CYS A 12 -4.06 10.05 3.30
C CYS A 12 -2.83 10.52 4.10
N TYR A 13 -1.65 10.01 3.77
CA TYR A 13 -0.35 10.36 4.34
C TYR A 13 -0.20 10.10 5.84
N SER A 14 -1.16 9.43 6.47
CA SER A 14 -1.04 8.97 7.85
C SER A 14 -0.02 7.85 7.97
N ALA A 15 0.78 7.92 9.03
CA ALA A 15 1.71 6.86 9.40
C ALA A 15 0.96 5.57 9.74
N ILE A 16 1.45 4.44 9.24
CA ILE A 16 0.93 3.11 9.56
C ILE A 16 1.80 2.54 10.69
N PRO A 17 1.21 2.02 11.79
CA PRO A 17 1.97 1.43 12.88
C PRO A 17 2.92 0.32 12.41
N SER A 18 4.12 0.24 12.98
CA SER A 18 5.12 -0.78 12.63
C SER A 18 4.60 -2.21 12.80
N GLN A 19 3.79 -2.45 13.84
CA GLN A 19 3.12 -3.72 14.09
C GLN A 19 2.21 -4.13 12.92
N ARG A 20 1.42 -3.18 12.38
CA ARG A 20 0.55 -3.43 11.21
C ARG A 20 1.37 -3.72 9.97
N ILE A 21 2.45 -2.98 9.73
CA ILE A 21 3.34 -3.24 8.58
C ILE A 21 3.95 -4.65 8.70
N MET A 22 4.30 -5.07 9.92
CA MET A 22 4.79 -6.41 10.20
C MET A 22 3.72 -7.48 9.89
N GLU A 23 2.49 -7.29 10.37
CA GLU A 23 1.35 -8.17 10.07
C GLU A 23 1.06 -8.24 8.57
N MET A 24 1.11 -7.12 7.86
CA MET A 24 0.96 -7.07 6.40
C MET A 24 2.05 -7.84 5.67
N LYS A 25 3.29 -7.78 6.16
CA LYS A 25 4.44 -8.47 5.56
C LYS A 25 4.39 -9.99 5.74
N TYR A 26 3.92 -10.46 6.90
CA TYR A 26 3.85 -11.89 7.22
C TYR A 26 2.53 -12.55 6.83
N ASN A 27 1.41 -11.82 6.86
CA ASN A 27 0.07 -12.32 6.55
C ASN A 27 -0.45 -11.70 5.23
N ARG A 28 0.27 -11.96 4.13
CA ARG A 28 -0.02 -11.38 2.80
C ARG A 28 -1.38 -11.81 2.22
N GLU A 29 -1.92 -12.93 2.69
CA GLU A 29 -3.23 -13.45 2.28
C GLU A 29 -4.42 -12.69 2.90
N LYS A 30 -4.18 -11.86 3.92
CA LYS A 30 -5.23 -11.05 4.55
C LYS A 30 -5.31 -9.68 3.88
N ILE A 31 -6.55 -9.20 3.71
CA ILE A 31 -6.80 -7.81 3.29
C ILE A 31 -6.56 -6.89 4.48
N HIS A 32 -5.70 -5.89 4.29
CA HIS A 32 -5.42 -4.88 5.29
C HIS A 32 -5.93 -3.51 4.84
N THR A 33 -6.51 -2.76 5.78
CA THR A 33 -7.03 -1.41 5.53
C THR A 33 -6.30 -0.38 6.38
N CYS A 34 -6.26 0.86 5.89
CA CYS A 34 -5.75 2.01 6.62
C CYS A 34 -6.69 2.36 7.77
N GLU A 35 -6.14 2.47 8.99
CA GLU A 35 -6.93 2.80 10.18
C GLU A 35 -7.44 4.25 10.20
N ASN A 36 -6.82 5.15 9.41
CA ASN A 36 -7.22 6.55 9.35
C ASN A 36 -8.29 6.83 8.26
N CYS A 37 -8.17 6.22 7.08
CA CYS A 37 -9.06 6.52 5.94
C CYS A 37 -9.83 5.32 5.38
N GLY A 38 -9.62 4.12 5.92
CA GLY A 38 -10.31 2.90 5.51
C GLY A 38 -9.91 2.31 4.15
N ARG A 39 -9.03 2.98 3.38
CA ARG A 39 -8.58 2.45 2.08
C ARG A 39 -7.79 1.17 2.27
N ILE A 40 -8.05 0.19 1.39
CA ILE A 40 -7.26 -1.06 1.30
C ILE A 40 -5.81 -0.70 1.00
N LEU A 41 -4.90 -1.19 1.84
CA LEU A 41 -3.46 -1.00 1.75
C LEU A 41 -2.83 -2.17 0.99
N CYS A 42 -1.92 -1.85 0.08
CA CYS A 42 -1.20 -2.83 -0.73
C CYS A 42 0.30 -2.70 -0.49
N THR A 43 0.97 -3.85 -0.43
CA THR A 43 2.42 -3.89 -0.34
C THR A 43 3.04 -3.51 -1.69
N GLU A 44 4.28 -3.00 -1.69
CA GLU A 44 4.94 -2.53 -2.91
C GLU A 44 5.11 -3.64 -3.96
N ASP A 45 5.16 -4.90 -3.54
CA ASP A 45 5.21 -6.06 -4.43
C ASP A 45 3.92 -6.26 -5.25
N GLU A 46 2.79 -5.74 -4.76
CA GLU A 46 1.45 -5.90 -5.37
C GLU A 46 0.93 -4.60 -5.99
N ALA A 47 1.57 -3.48 -5.69
CA ALA A 47 1.23 -2.20 -6.25
C ALA A 47 1.80 -2.11 -7.68
N VAL A 48 0.98 -2.44 -8.67
CA VAL A 48 1.28 -2.13 -10.06
C VAL A 48 1.17 -0.61 -10.22
N ASP A 49 2.30 0.04 -10.49
CA ASP A 49 2.30 1.44 -10.87
C ASP A 49 1.73 1.55 -12.29
N ILE A 50 0.61 2.26 -12.44
CA ILE A 50 0.00 2.43 -13.76
C ILE A 50 0.91 3.31 -14.62
N ASP A 51 1.70 4.19 -14.00
CA ASP A 51 2.56 5.12 -14.74
C ASP A 51 3.68 4.39 -15.52
N THR A 52 4.22 3.28 -14.99
CA THR A 52 5.24 2.47 -15.71
C THR A 52 4.68 1.72 -16.92
N LEU A 53 3.37 1.50 -16.99
CA LEU A 53 2.73 0.89 -18.16
C LEU A 53 2.48 1.90 -19.29
N VAL A 54 2.40 3.19 -18.97
CA VAL A 54 2.06 4.24 -19.95
C VAL A 54 3.29 4.71 -20.74
N GLU A 55 4.49 4.64 -20.16
CA GLU A 55 5.74 5.07 -20.82
C GLU A 55 6.20 4.15 -21.99
N GLY A 56 5.52 3.02 -22.22
CA GLY A 56 5.81 2.09 -23.32
C GLY A 56 5.03 2.33 -24.63
N ASN A 57 4.23 3.39 -24.74
CA ASN A 57 3.37 3.68 -25.90
C ASN A 57 3.77 4.95 -26.69
N ALA A 58 5.05 5.34 -26.66
CA ALA A 58 5.60 6.41 -27.50
C ALA A 58 6.51 5.86 -28.61
#